data_AF-A0A412YFQ6-F1
#
_entry.id   AF-A0A412YFQ6-F1
#
_cell.length_a   1.000
_cell.length_b   1.000
_cell.length_c   1.000
_cell.angle_alpha   90.00
_cell.angle_beta   90.00
_cell.angle_gamma   90.00
#
_symmetry.space_group_name_H-M   'P 1'
#
loop_
_entity.id
_entity.type
_entity.pdbx_description
1 polymer ?
#
loop_
_entity_poly.entity_id
_entity_poly.type
_entity_poly.pdbx_seq_one_letter_code
_entity_poly.pdbx_strand_id
1 'polypeptide(L)'
;MKKIFHKSTTKEKCAMLLLSSMNWGCSNIHGTNEEINIKIKKKLKFQHECDILRFRSCIDLIEDTESAITHFSTFGLEKFNKRIGKNFGEMYIKLYGILNAIYLQLNAIIEIYEICKIPNKKDIVSKFRNHRIFELRNIMGAHTSNFEDKSDYMPLNFNHNSFRITQMQLNAKGNNLHAVDNFGNIKEFDLYELVMSYNMLSEKVLYDGCNEYMDRLFRNSISKKTELFTYYELTKFENYNYQKLYKNDKLYRNYIKRIRQQLDMETTRDFDIDEFIADDLLFT
;
A
#
# COMPACT_ATOMS: atom_id res chain seq x y z
N MET A 1 -26.89 4.26 -12.44
CA MET A 1 -25.75 5.17 -12.21
C MET A 1 -24.46 4.48 -12.63
N LYS A 2 -23.64 5.10 -13.49
CA LYS A 2 -22.27 4.62 -13.73
C LYS A 2 -21.50 4.71 -12.41
N LYS A 3 -20.95 3.59 -11.94
CA LYS A 3 -20.06 3.53 -10.78
C LYS A 3 -18.77 4.30 -11.12
N ILE A 4 -18.60 5.49 -10.54
CA ILE A 4 -17.46 6.39 -10.84
C ILE A 4 -16.17 5.83 -10.23
N PHE A 5 -16.28 5.08 -9.12
CA PHE A 5 -15.13 4.68 -8.29
C PHE A 5 -14.87 3.16 -8.26
N HIS A 6 -15.42 2.38 -9.21
CA HIS A 6 -15.31 0.91 -9.17
C HIS A 6 -13.85 0.41 -9.13
N LYS A 7 -12.89 1.17 -9.66
CA LYS A 7 -11.47 0.78 -9.66
C LYS A 7 -10.68 1.25 -8.44
N SER A 8 -11.26 2.15 -7.64
CA SER A 8 -10.60 2.78 -6.51
C SER A 8 -10.63 1.88 -5.28
N THR A 9 -9.57 1.98 -4.47
CA THR A 9 -9.49 1.28 -3.18
C THR A 9 -10.43 1.92 -2.16
N THR A 10 -10.73 1.22 -1.08
CA THR A 10 -11.58 1.79 -0.02
C THR A 10 -10.89 2.98 0.64
N LYS A 11 -9.55 2.97 0.72
CA LYS A 11 -8.77 4.11 1.23
C LYS A 11 -8.90 5.35 0.36
N GLU A 12 -8.79 5.22 -0.97
CA GLU A 12 -9.00 6.35 -1.90
C GLU A 12 -10.42 6.92 -1.79
N LYS A 13 -11.43 6.04 -1.71
CA LYS A 13 -12.83 6.46 -1.53
C LYS A 13 -13.02 7.22 -0.20
N CYS A 14 -12.42 6.73 0.88
CA CYS A 14 -12.44 7.42 2.18
C CYS A 14 -11.72 8.77 2.14
N ALA A 15 -10.55 8.87 1.50
CA ALA A 15 -9.82 10.13 1.34
C ALA A 15 -10.67 11.18 0.59
N MET A 16 -11.31 10.78 -0.51
CA MET A 16 -12.21 11.63 -1.28
C MET A 16 -13.45 12.05 -0.49
N LEU A 17 -14.02 11.16 0.33
CA LEU A 17 -15.13 11.46 1.22
C LEU A 17 -14.72 12.50 2.29
N LEU A 18 -13.55 12.34 2.91
CA LEU A 18 -13.01 13.29 3.89
C LEU A 18 -12.74 14.65 3.24
N LEU A 19 -12.19 14.67 2.03
CA LEU A 19 -11.95 15.88 1.25
C LEU A 19 -13.27 16.61 0.94
N SER A 20 -14.29 15.90 0.48
CA SER A 20 -15.61 16.49 0.24
C SER A 20 -16.25 17.06 1.49
N SER A 21 -16.00 16.43 2.64
CA SER A 21 -16.47 16.92 3.92
C SER A 21 -15.74 18.19 4.34
N MET A 22 -14.43 18.27 4.09
CA MET A 22 -13.64 19.49 4.27
C MET A 22 -14.15 20.62 3.37
N ASN A 23 -14.38 20.35 2.08
CA ASN A 23 -14.89 21.32 1.11
C ASN A 23 -16.28 21.84 1.52
N TRP A 24 -17.16 20.95 1.98
CA TRP A 24 -18.43 21.35 2.59
C TRP A 24 -18.21 22.21 3.83
N GLY A 25 -17.25 21.87 4.69
CA GLY A 25 -16.87 22.67 5.85
C GLY A 25 -16.45 24.09 5.48
N CYS A 26 -15.73 24.27 4.38
CA CYS A 26 -15.26 25.57 3.91
C CYS A 26 -16.29 26.36 3.10
N SER A 27 -17.35 25.71 2.60
CA SER A 27 -18.29 26.34 1.68
C SER A 27 -19.12 27.46 2.34
N ASN A 28 -19.31 28.57 1.62
CA ASN A 28 -20.17 29.70 2.01
C ASN A 28 -19.76 30.36 3.33
N ILE A 29 -18.46 30.40 3.63
CA ILE A 29 -17.91 31.12 4.78
C ILE A 29 -17.28 32.42 4.30
N HIS A 30 -17.70 33.53 4.91
CA HIS A 30 -17.20 34.87 4.66
C HIS A 30 -16.75 35.51 5.98
N GLY A 31 -15.79 36.44 5.92
CA GLY A 31 -15.24 37.15 7.06
C GLY A 31 -13.74 37.36 6.94
N THR A 32 -13.11 37.77 8.04
CA THR A 32 -11.65 37.79 8.16
C THR A 32 -11.09 36.36 8.26
N ASN A 33 -9.78 36.16 8.05
CA ASN A 33 -9.16 34.83 8.14
C ASN A 33 -9.40 34.16 9.50
N GLU A 34 -9.37 34.93 10.59
CA GLU A 34 -9.60 34.43 11.94
C GLU A 34 -11.07 33.98 12.14
N GLU A 35 -12.03 34.79 11.68
CA GLU A 35 -13.44 34.44 11.70
C GLU A 35 -13.76 33.21 10.84
N ILE A 36 -13.11 33.09 9.68
CA ILE A 36 -13.24 31.94 8.78
C ILE A 36 -12.77 30.68 9.50
N ASN A 37 -11.59 30.70 10.13
CA ASN A 37 -11.04 29.54 10.83
C ASN A 37 -11.93 29.09 12.00
N ILE A 38 -12.49 30.03 12.77
CA ILE A 38 -13.43 29.72 13.86
C ILE A 38 -14.70 29.08 13.32
N LYS A 39 -15.26 29.61 12.21
CA LYS A 39 -16.47 29.05 11.57
C LYS A 39 -16.21 27.65 11.02
N ILE A 40 -15.07 27.43 10.35
CA ILE A 40 -14.64 26.12 9.84
C ILE A 40 -14.48 25.13 10.98
N LYS A 41 -13.72 25.47 12.02
CA LYS A 41 -13.52 24.65 13.21
C LYS A 41 -14.85 24.19 13.80
N LYS A 42 -15.82 25.11 13.95
CA LYS A 42 -17.14 24.79 14.49
C LYS A 42 -17.94 23.88 13.55
N LYS A 43 -17.92 24.15 12.24
CA LYS A 43 -18.68 23.38 11.24
C LYS A 43 -18.13 21.96 11.05
N LEU A 44 -16.81 21.81 11.04
CA LEU A 44 -16.10 20.53 10.94
C LEU A 44 -15.90 19.81 12.30
N LYS A 45 -16.24 20.49 13.40
CA LYS A 45 -16.12 19.95 14.77
C LYS A 45 -14.67 19.60 15.15
N PHE A 46 -13.72 20.40 14.68
CA PHE A 46 -12.30 20.27 15.04
C PHE A 46 -11.99 20.85 16.42
N GLN A 47 -10.84 20.48 16.97
CA GLN A 47 -10.40 20.93 18.29
C GLN A 47 -9.73 22.31 18.21
N HIS A 48 -8.85 22.47 17.24
CA HIS A 48 -8.02 23.65 17.03
C HIS A 48 -8.31 24.28 15.67
N GLU A 49 -7.97 25.55 15.51
CA GLU A 49 -8.22 26.30 14.28
C GLU A 49 -7.33 25.83 13.12
N CYS A 50 -6.09 25.42 13.44
CA CYS A 50 -5.14 24.88 12.48
C CYS A 50 -5.40 23.43 12.08
N ASP A 51 -6.38 22.75 12.71
CA ASP A 51 -6.67 21.34 12.43
C ASP A 51 -7.13 21.11 11.00
N ILE A 52 -7.69 22.10 10.31
CA ILE A 52 -8.04 21.96 8.89
C ILE A 52 -6.80 21.71 8.01
N LEU A 53 -5.68 22.37 8.30
CA LEU A 53 -4.43 22.18 7.57
C LEU A 53 -3.87 20.78 7.84
N ARG A 54 -3.84 20.38 9.12
CA ARG A 54 -3.42 19.02 9.52
C ARG A 54 -4.30 17.95 8.86
N PHE A 55 -5.61 18.18 8.82
CA PHE A 55 -6.58 17.27 8.22
C PHE A 55 -6.35 17.13 6.71
N ARG A 56 -6.13 18.25 6.00
CA ARG A 56 -5.77 18.24 4.58
C ARG A 56 -4.47 17.47 4.34
N SER A 57 -3.42 17.75 5.12
CA SER A 57 -2.15 17.02 5.00
C SER A 57 -2.30 15.52 5.23
N CYS A 58 -3.18 15.09 6.14
CA CYS A 58 -3.46 13.67 6.34
C CYS A 58 -4.15 13.03 5.13
N ILE A 59 -5.10 13.73 4.52
CA ILE A 59 -5.79 13.26 3.31
C ILE A 59 -4.79 13.09 2.17
N ASP A 60 -3.99 14.13 1.90
CA ASP A 60 -2.97 14.10 0.84
C ASP A 60 -1.97 12.95 1.07
N LEU A 61 -1.52 12.77 2.31
CA LEU A 61 -0.59 11.70 2.66
C LEU A 61 -1.20 10.30 2.46
N ILE A 62 -2.50 10.11 2.71
CA ILE A 62 -3.19 8.85 2.41
C ILE A 62 -3.20 8.59 0.90
N GLU A 63 -3.53 9.59 0.08
CA GLU A 63 -3.58 9.44 -1.38
C GLU A 63 -2.20 9.14 -1.99
N ASP A 64 -1.16 9.88 -1.56
CA ASP A 64 0.21 9.70 -2.03
C ASP A 64 0.76 8.30 -1.69
N THR A 65 0.56 7.88 -0.45
CA THR A 65 1.02 6.56 0.02
C THR A 65 0.23 5.42 -0.60
N GLU A 66 -1.07 5.63 -0.87
CA GLU A 66 -1.93 4.63 -1.49
C GLU A 66 -1.52 4.33 -2.93
N SER A 67 -1.05 5.34 -3.65
CA SER A 67 -0.47 5.16 -4.98
C SER A 67 0.75 4.24 -4.95
N ALA A 68 1.64 4.42 -3.97
CA ALA A 68 2.82 3.56 -3.78
C ALA A 68 2.44 2.12 -3.40
N ILE A 69 1.47 1.96 -2.49
CA ILE A 69 0.97 0.66 -2.03
C ILE A 69 0.28 -0.09 -3.18
N THR A 70 -0.52 0.59 -3.99
CA THR A 70 -1.18 0.01 -5.16
C THR A 70 -0.16 -0.41 -6.22
N HIS A 71 0.89 0.38 -6.43
CA HIS A 71 1.98 0.02 -7.33
C HIS A 71 2.71 -1.24 -6.85
N PHE A 72 3.07 -1.32 -5.56
CA PHE A 72 3.64 -2.53 -4.96
C PHE A 72 2.69 -3.72 -5.06
N SER A 73 1.40 -3.55 -4.80
CA SER A 73 0.41 -4.64 -4.91
C SER A 73 0.32 -5.19 -6.34
N THR A 74 0.59 -4.34 -7.33
CA THR A 74 0.56 -4.68 -8.76
C THR A 74 1.83 -5.39 -9.23
N PHE A 75 3.01 -4.94 -8.78
CA PHE A 75 4.30 -5.35 -9.35
C PHE A 75 5.31 -5.88 -8.32
N GLY A 76 4.99 -5.87 -7.03
CA GLY A 76 5.93 -6.15 -5.95
C GLY A 76 7.10 -5.16 -5.92
N LEU A 77 8.29 -5.64 -5.54
CA LEU A 77 9.54 -4.90 -5.52
C LEU A 77 10.12 -4.68 -6.93
N GLU A 78 9.72 -5.47 -7.93
CA GLU A 78 10.23 -5.33 -9.28
C GLU A 78 9.19 -5.77 -10.30
N LYS A 79 8.89 -4.91 -11.27
CA LYS A 79 8.05 -5.30 -12.40
C LYS A 79 8.83 -6.27 -13.27
N PHE A 80 8.22 -7.40 -13.59
CA PHE A 80 8.83 -8.39 -14.48
C PHE A 80 9.29 -7.73 -15.80
N ASN A 81 10.59 -7.83 -16.08
CA ASN A 81 11.22 -7.33 -17.30
C ASN A 81 12.28 -8.31 -17.80
N LYS A 82 12.14 -8.78 -19.04
CA LYS A 82 13.05 -9.77 -19.66
C LYS A 82 14.45 -9.24 -19.97
N ARG A 83 14.63 -7.91 -20.05
CA ARG A 83 15.87 -7.26 -20.54
C ARG A 83 16.79 -6.75 -19.44
N ILE A 84 16.34 -6.79 -18.19
CA ILE A 84 17.07 -6.23 -17.05
C ILE A 84 17.41 -7.41 -16.13
N GLY A 85 18.71 -7.65 -15.90
CA GLY A 85 19.15 -8.56 -14.86
C GLY A 85 18.68 -8.05 -13.49
N LYS A 86 18.55 -8.92 -12.50
CA LYS A 86 18.01 -8.55 -11.17
C LYS A 86 18.69 -7.28 -10.63
N ASN A 87 17.92 -6.22 -10.45
CA ASN A 87 18.42 -4.97 -9.87
C ASN A 87 18.14 -4.94 -8.36
N PHE A 88 19.04 -5.55 -7.59
CA PHE A 88 18.91 -5.62 -6.12
C PHE A 88 18.83 -4.23 -5.49
N GLY A 89 19.57 -3.24 -6.02
CA GLY A 89 19.52 -1.86 -5.53
C GLY A 89 18.12 -1.24 -5.68
N GLU A 90 17.48 -1.41 -6.83
CA GLU A 90 16.12 -0.91 -7.06
C GLU A 90 15.09 -1.62 -6.18
N MET A 91 15.17 -2.95 -6.05
CA MET A 91 14.29 -3.71 -5.14
C MET A 91 14.45 -3.25 -3.69
N TYR A 92 15.69 -2.98 -3.26
CA TYR A 92 15.97 -2.54 -1.90
C TYR A 92 15.45 -1.12 -1.64
N ILE A 93 15.61 -0.19 -2.58
CA ILE A 93 15.02 1.16 -2.50
C ILE A 93 13.50 1.07 -2.43
N LYS A 94 12.87 0.22 -3.25
CA LYS A 94 11.41 0.03 -3.22
C LYS A 94 10.92 -0.62 -1.93
N LEU A 95 11.70 -1.52 -1.33
CA LEU A 95 11.42 -2.08 -0.02
C LEU A 95 11.37 -0.96 1.05
N TYR A 96 12.34 -0.06 1.07
CA TYR A 96 12.29 1.12 1.95
C TYR A 96 11.10 2.01 1.64
N GLY A 97 10.85 2.27 0.36
CA GLY A 97 9.74 3.10 -0.10
C GLY A 97 8.38 2.59 0.37
N ILE A 98 8.09 1.30 0.19
CA ILE A 98 6.80 0.70 0.59
C ILE A 98 6.63 0.68 2.11
N LEU A 99 7.67 0.34 2.87
CA LEU A 99 7.60 0.33 4.33
C LEU A 99 7.43 1.75 4.89
N ASN A 100 8.08 2.75 4.28
CA ASN A 100 7.90 4.14 4.67
C ASN A 100 6.50 4.65 4.30
N ALA A 101 5.98 4.31 3.11
CA ALA A 101 4.62 4.66 2.71
C ALA A 101 3.57 4.11 3.68
N ILE A 102 3.70 2.85 4.09
CA ILE A 102 2.81 2.22 5.09
C ILE A 102 2.90 2.94 6.44
N TYR A 103 4.11 3.26 6.89
CA TYR A 103 4.30 3.98 8.15
C TYR A 103 3.67 5.37 8.14
N LEU A 104 3.84 6.12 7.03
CA LEU A 104 3.24 7.43 6.84
C LEU A 104 1.71 7.35 6.76
N GLN A 105 1.16 6.41 6.00
CA GLN A 105 -0.29 6.21 5.88
C GLN A 105 -0.93 5.86 7.23
N LEU A 106 -0.29 4.98 8.00
CA LEU A 106 -0.72 4.60 9.34
C LEU A 106 -0.76 5.80 10.29
N ASN A 107 0.27 6.66 10.27
CA ASN A 107 0.29 7.87 11.08
C ASN A 107 -0.79 8.87 10.65
N ALA A 108 -1.02 9.03 9.35
CA ALA A 108 -2.10 9.87 8.83
C ALA A 108 -3.47 9.40 9.32
N ILE A 109 -3.73 8.09 9.31
CA ILE A 109 -4.98 7.50 9.83
C ILE A 109 -5.13 7.78 11.33
N ILE A 110 -4.08 7.56 12.14
CA ILE A 110 -4.11 7.85 13.59
C ILE A 110 -4.34 9.34 13.86
N GLU A 111 -3.75 10.20 13.05
CA GLU A 111 -3.88 11.66 13.18
C GLU A 111 -5.30 12.12 12.80
N ILE A 112 -5.95 11.51 11.81
CA ILE A 112 -7.38 11.72 11.54
C ILE A 112 -8.22 11.36 12.76
N TYR A 113 -7.93 10.25 13.44
CA TYR A 113 -8.64 9.88 14.68
C TYR A 113 -8.48 10.94 15.78
N GLU A 114 -7.30 11.57 15.87
CA GLU A 114 -7.06 12.67 16.82
C GLU A 114 -7.82 13.94 16.44
N ILE A 115 -7.59 14.46 15.23
CA ILE A 115 -8.19 15.72 14.74
C ILE A 115 -9.72 15.64 14.76
N CYS A 116 -10.23 14.52 14.28
CA CYS A 116 -11.65 14.25 14.25
C CYS A 116 -12.17 13.66 15.56
N LYS A 117 -11.41 13.61 16.67
CA LYS A 117 -11.84 13.07 17.97
C LYS A 117 -12.68 11.79 17.86
N ILE A 118 -12.22 10.85 17.05
CA ILE A 118 -12.88 9.56 16.85
C ILE A 118 -12.54 8.68 18.06
N PRO A 119 -13.52 7.98 18.67
CA PRO A 119 -13.25 7.14 19.83
C PRO A 119 -12.26 5.99 19.53
N ASN A 120 -11.76 5.34 20.58
CA ASN A 120 -10.93 4.14 20.50
C ASN A 120 -9.56 4.32 19.79
N LYS A 121 -9.04 5.55 19.69
CA LYS A 121 -7.70 5.83 19.13
C LYS A 121 -6.60 4.91 19.72
N LYS A 122 -6.59 4.70 21.03
CA LYS A 122 -5.58 3.85 21.71
C LYS A 122 -5.58 2.42 21.15
N ASP A 123 -6.77 1.86 20.93
CA ASP A 123 -6.93 0.51 20.39
C ASP A 123 -6.46 0.45 18.93
N ILE A 124 -6.76 1.50 18.14
CA ILE A 124 -6.28 1.61 16.75
C ILE A 124 -4.76 1.66 16.69
N VAL A 125 -4.14 2.50 17.52
CA VAL A 125 -2.67 2.58 17.64
C VAL A 125 -2.09 1.22 18.02
N SER A 126 -2.72 0.50 18.96
CA SER A 126 -2.28 -0.84 19.36
C SER A 126 -2.39 -1.85 18.22
N LYS A 127 -3.54 -1.91 17.51
CA LYS A 127 -3.74 -2.79 16.35
C LYS A 127 -2.66 -2.59 15.28
N PHE A 128 -2.33 -1.34 15.00
CA PHE A 128 -1.30 -0.98 14.03
C PHE A 128 0.12 -1.35 14.49
N ARG A 129 0.48 -1.06 15.74
CA ARG A 129 1.80 -1.41 16.30
C ARG A 129 2.03 -2.91 16.42
N ASN A 130 0.96 -3.67 16.68
CA ASN A 130 1.03 -5.13 16.80
C ASN A 130 1.04 -5.84 15.43
N HIS A 131 0.84 -5.11 14.32
CA HIS A 131 0.92 -5.69 12.99
C HIS A 131 2.39 -5.95 12.61
N ARG A 132 2.72 -7.17 12.12
CA ARG A 132 4.09 -7.57 11.78
C ARG A 132 4.79 -6.67 10.74
N ILE A 133 4.04 -5.96 9.90
CA ILE A 133 4.61 -4.96 8.98
C ILE A 133 5.33 -3.83 9.73
N PHE A 134 4.87 -3.49 10.95
CA PHE A 134 5.46 -2.46 11.78
C PHE A 134 6.79 -2.92 12.38
N GLU A 135 6.86 -4.19 12.80
CA GLU A 135 8.12 -4.84 13.19
C GLU A 135 9.13 -4.77 12.04
N LEU A 136 8.73 -5.18 10.83
CA LEU A 136 9.59 -5.16 9.66
C LEU A 136 10.06 -3.74 9.31
N ARG A 137 9.16 -2.75 9.37
CA ARG A 137 9.52 -1.33 9.17
C ARG A 137 10.51 -0.86 10.22
N ASN A 138 10.37 -1.26 11.47
CA ASN A 138 11.29 -0.86 12.54
C ASN A 138 12.67 -1.52 12.39
N ILE A 139 12.71 -2.80 12.01
CA ILE A 139 13.96 -3.50 11.64
C ILE A 139 14.69 -2.72 10.54
N MET A 140 13.95 -2.29 9.51
CA MET A 140 14.51 -1.55 8.37
C MET A 140 14.90 -0.11 8.69
N GLY A 141 14.10 0.58 9.50
CA GLY A 141 14.25 2.00 9.84
C GLY A 141 15.23 2.27 10.98
N ALA A 142 15.45 1.32 11.90
CA ALA A 142 16.35 1.49 13.04
C ALA A 142 17.85 1.42 12.67
N HIS A 143 18.18 1.36 11.37
CA HIS A 143 19.55 1.29 10.84
C HIS A 143 20.47 0.44 11.73
N THR A 144 20.04 -0.82 11.94
CA THR A 144 20.88 -1.93 12.41
C THR A 144 21.71 -1.66 13.67
N SER A 145 21.32 -0.75 14.57
CA SER A 145 22.16 -0.46 15.75
C SER A 145 21.40 -0.39 17.07
N ASN A 146 20.13 0.03 17.06
CA ASN A 146 19.33 0.21 18.28
C ASN A 146 17.89 -0.34 18.12
N PHE A 147 17.71 -1.55 17.58
CA PHE A 147 16.38 -2.18 17.58
C PHE A 147 16.09 -2.77 18.96
N GLU A 148 15.05 -2.32 19.65
CA GLU A 148 14.61 -2.90 20.92
C GLU A 148 14.00 -4.28 20.65
N ASP A 149 14.79 -5.34 20.84
CA ASP A 149 14.35 -6.72 20.66
C ASP A 149 13.95 -7.30 22.02
N LYS A 150 12.69 -7.73 22.12
CA LYS A 150 12.13 -8.37 23.33
C LYS A 150 12.10 -9.89 23.21
N SER A 151 12.85 -10.45 22.26
CA SER A 151 12.91 -11.89 22.06
C SER A 151 13.72 -12.55 23.17
N ASP A 152 13.34 -13.79 23.53
CA ASP A 152 14.02 -14.59 24.55
C ASP A 152 15.47 -14.96 24.16
N TYR A 153 15.89 -14.62 22.94
CA TYR A 153 17.22 -14.89 22.41
C TYR A 153 18.25 -13.80 22.73
N MET A 154 17.83 -12.69 23.35
CA MET A 154 18.74 -11.62 23.80
C MET A 154 19.50 -12.04 25.08
N PRO A 155 20.83 -11.84 25.14
CA PRO A 155 21.55 -11.96 26.41
C PRO A 155 20.97 -11.01 27.47
N LEU A 156 20.93 -11.45 28.73
CA LEU A 156 20.32 -10.73 29.87
C LEU A 156 20.77 -9.26 30.08
N ASN A 157 21.87 -8.82 29.46
CA ASN A 157 22.40 -7.45 29.55
C ASN A 157 22.28 -6.63 28.25
N PHE A 158 21.56 -7.14 27.25
CA PHE A 158 21.34 -6.46 25.97
C PHE A 158 19.86 -6.18 25.76
N ASN A 159 19.55 -4.91 25.54
CA ASN A 159 18.20 -4.44 25.22
C ASN A 159 18.08 -3.95 23.77
N HIS A 160 19.18 -4.00 23.02
CA HIS A 160 19.29 -3.52 21.65
C HIS A 160 19.96 -4.56 20.77
N ASN A 161 19.34 -4.85 19.64
CA ASN A 161 19.83 -5.76 18.62
C ASN A 161 20.04 -5.00 17.30
N SER A 162 20.85 -5.56 16.41
CA SER A 162 20.93 -5.12 15.01
C SER A 162 20.23 -6.15 14.14
N PHE A 163 19.70 -5.72 13.00
CA PHE A 163 19.18 -6.62 11.98
C PHE A 163 19.70 -6.19 10.62
N ARG A 164 20.11 -7.14 9.78
CA ARG A 164 20.44 -6.90 8.37
C ARG A 164 19.49 -7.67 7.47
N ILE A 165 19.06 -7.07 6.37
CA ILE A 165 18.30 -7.78 5.34
C ILE A 165 19.24 -8.54 4.40
N THR A 166 18.91 -9.79 4.12
CA THR A 166 19.62 -10.62 3.14
C THR A 166 19.24 -10.22 1.71
N GLN A 167 19.95 -9.25 1.14
CA GLN A 167 19.65 -8.76 -0.21
C GLN A 167 19.64 -9.86 -1.29
N MET A 168 20.47 -10.89 -1.15
CA MET A 168 20.55 -12.02 -2.10
C MET A 168 19.26 -12.84 -2.21
N GLN A 169 18.40 -12.80 -1.18
CA GLN A 169 17.13 -13.52 -1.15
C GLN A 169 15.94 -12.67 -1.60
N LEU A 170 16.14 -11.37 -1.82
CA LEU A 170 15.12 -10.49 -2.36
C LEU A 170 14.70 -10.96 -3.75
N ASN A 171 13.38 -11.02 -3.93
CA ASN A 171 12.77 -11.35 -5.20
C ASN A 171 11.72 -10.29 -5.54
N ALA A 172 11.28 -10.30 -6.80
CA ALA A 172 10.32 -9.34 -7.33
C ALA A 172 9.01 -9.29 -6.54
N LYS A 173 8.54 -10.39 -5.92
CA LYS A 173 7.30 -10.42 -5.14
C LYS A 173 7.50 -9.88 -3.71
N GLY A 174 8.68 -10.05 -3.14
CA GLY A 174 8.99 -9.74 -1.75
C GLY A 174 8.53 -10.81 -0.75
N ASN A 175 8.18 -12.01 -1.22
CA ASN A 175 7.61 -13.05 -0.36
C ASN A 175 8.65 -13.92 0.38
N ASN A 176 9.93 -13.56 0.30
CA ASN A 176 11.02 -14.30 0.92
C ASN A 176 12.09 -13.35 1.46
N LEU A 177 11.71 -12.54 2.45
CA LEU A 177 12.56 -11.53 3.06
C LEU A 177 13.08 -12.05 4.40
N HIS A 178 14.40 -12.15 4.57
CA HIS A 178 14.99 -12.54 5.84
C HIS A 178 15.73 -11.36 6.47
N ALA A 179 15.48 -11.17 7.76
CA ALA A 179 16.26 -10.29 8.62
C ALA A 179 17.12 -11.14 9.55
N VAL A 180 18.43 -10.98 9.47
CA VAL A 180 19.39 -11.71 10.29
C VAL A 180 19.93 -10.78 11.35
N ASP A 181 19.89 -11.20 12.60
CA ASP A 181 20.42 -10.41 13.70
C ASP A 181 21.93 -10.64 13.96
N ASN A 182 22.50 -9.93 14.93
CA ASN A 182 23.90 -10.09 15.31
C ASN A 182 24.24 -11.46 15.93
N PHE A 183 23.24 -12.21 16.40
CA PHE A 183 23.38 -13.50 17.04
C PHE A 183 23.15 -14.67 16.07
N GLY A 184 22.86 -14.38 14.80
CA GLY A 184 22.59 -15.37 13.76
C GLY A 184 21.14 -15.85 13.72
N ASN A 185 20.24 -15.27 14.52
CA ASN A 185 18.81 -15.56 14.43
C ASN A 185 18.23 -14.98 13.14
N ILE A 186 17.33 -15.74 12.51
CA ILE A 186 16.69 -15.36 11.26
C ILE A 186 15.21 -15.10 11.53
N LYS A 187 14.74 -13.89 11.19
CA LYS A 187 13.32 -13.56 11.11
C LYS A 187 12.88 -13.55 9.66
N GLU A 188 11.88 -14.35 9.35
CA GLU A 188 11.33 -14.48 7.99
C GLU A 188 10.04 -13.66 7.84
N PHE A 189 9.95 -12.96 6.72
CA PHE A 189 8.81 -12.11 6.36
C PHE A 189 8.38 -12.40 4.92
N ASP A 190 7.07 -12.61 4.73
CA ASP A 190 6.43 -12.47 3.43
C ASP A 190 5.91 -11.03 3.33
N LEU A 191 6.69 -10.13 2.72
CA LEU A 191 6.30 -8.73 2.59
C LEU A 191 4.97 -8.60 1.85
N TYR A 192 4.74 -9.42 0.83
CA TYR A 192 3.53 -9.31 0.02
C TYR A 192 2.29 -9.56 0.88
N GLU A 193 2.27 -10.67 1.63
CA GLU A 193 1.16 -10.99 2.53
C GLU A 193 1.03 -10.00 3.70
N LEU A 194 2.15 -9.47 4.20
CA LEU A 194 2.12 -8.40 5.21
C LEU A 194 1.52 -7.09 4.68
N VAL A 195 1.75 -6.74 3.42
CA VAL A 195 1.10 -5.58 2.80
C VAL A 195 -0.38 -5.85 2.56
N MET A 196 -0.76 -7.06 2.13
CA MET A 196 -2.17 -7.42 1.93
C MET A 196 -2.97 -7.37 3.25
N SER A 197 -2.43 -7.95 4.31
CA SER A 197 -3.04 -7.92 5.65
C SER A 197 -3.11 -6.51 6.23
N TYR A 198 -2.05 -5.70 6.06
CA TYR A 198 -2.07 -4.28 6.40
C TYR A 198 -3.17 -3.54 5.64
N ASN A 199 -3.34 -3.82 4.34
CA ASN A 199 -4.36 -3.17 3.53
C ASN A 199 -5.77 -3.43 4.04
N MET A 200 -6.08 -4.68 4.40
CA MET A 200 -7.36 -5.03 5.00
C MET A 200 -7.60 -4.30 6.33
N LEU A 201 -6.57 -4.28 7.19
CA LEU A 201 -6.65 -3.60 8.48
C LEU A 201 -6.87 -2.09 8.31
N SER A 202 -6.03 -1.44 7.51
CA SER A 202 -6.06 0.01 7.28
C SER A 202 -7.35 0.47 6.61
N GLU A 203 -7.88 -0.28 5.64
CA GLU A 203 -9.18 0.00 5.01
C GLU A 203 -10.31 -0.04 6.04
N LYS A 204 -10.35 -1.08 6.86
CA LYS A 204 -11.38 -1.22 7.89
C LYS A 204 -11.33 -0.09 8.90
N VAL A 205 -10.14 0.20 9.42
CA VAL A 205 -9.93 1.27 10.41
C VAL A 205 -10.31 2.64 9.85
N LEU A 206 -9.90 2.95 8.63
CA LEU A 206 -10.21 4.24 8.00
C LEU A 206 -11.70 4.36 7.66
N TYR A 207 -12.32 3.28 7.17
CA TYR A 207 -13.76 3.22 6.92
C TYR A 207 -14.57 3.49 8.19
N ASP A 208 -14.27 2.76 9.27
CA ASP A 208 -14.97 2.90 10.54
C ASP A 208 -14.79 4.32 11.10
N GLY A 209 -13.57 4.86 11.01
CA GLY A 209 -13.28 6.24 11.41
C GLY A 209 -14.04 7.28 10.58
N CYS A 210 -14.13 7.10 9.26
CA CYS A 210 -14.93 7.96 8.41
C CYS A 210 -16.42 7.90 8.79
N ASN A 211 -16.95 6.69 9.03
CA ASN A 211 -18.35 6.53 9.40
C ASN A 211 -18.67 7.25 10.73
N GLU A 212 -17.87 7.03 11.77
CA GLU A 212 -17.99 7.71 13.06
C GLU A 212 -17.89 9.24 12.93
N TYR A 213 -16.92 9.72 12.15
CA TYR A 213 -16.76 11.14 11.93
C TYR A 213 -17.96 11.74 11.19
N MET A 214 -18.47 11.08 10.15
CA MET A 214 -19.64 11.58 9.41
C MET A 214 -20.93 11.52 10.22
N ASP A 215 -21.12 10.51 11.08
CA ASP A 215 -22.25 10.47 12.01
C ASP A 215 -22.23 11.66 12.96
N ARG A 216 -21.05 12.04 13.43
CA ARG A 216 -20.92 13.24 14.24
C ARG A 216 -21.14 14.48 13.40
N LEU A 217 -20.53 14.60 12.23
CA LEU A 217 -20.56 15.80 11.38
C LEU A 217 -21.99 16.12 10.92
N PHE A 218 -22.70 15.11 10.42
CA PHE A 218 -24.03 15.22 9.83
C PHE A 218 -25.14 14.67 10.73
N ARG A 219 -24.98 14.73 12.06
CA ARG A 219 -25.99 14.27 13.04
C ARG A 219 -27.40 14.78 12.75
N ASN A 220 -27.52 16.02 12.25
CA ASN A 220 -28.80 16.66 11.95
C ASN A 220 -29.20 16.57 10.46
N SER A 221 -28.41 15.90 9.61
CA SER A 221 -28.62 15.80 8.16
C SER A 221 -28.23 14.40 7.66
N ILE A 222 -28.98 13.40 8.11
CA ILE A 222 -28.77 11.99 7.73
C ILE A 222 -28.85 11.80 6.21
N SER A 223 -29.71 12.57 5.53
CA SER A 223 -29.80 12.58 4.07
C SER A 223 -28.46 12.94 3.43
N LYS A 224 -27.74 13.94 3.95
CA LYS A 224 -26.44 14.35 3.39
C LYS A 224 -25.35 13.31 3.61
N LYS A 225 -25.30 12.67 4.78
CA LYS A 225 -24.41 11.52 5.03
C LYS A 225 -24.68 10.42 4.00
N THR A 226 -25.95 10.05 3.85
CA THR A 226 -26.38 8.96 2.95
C THR A 226 -26.05 9.26 1.49
N GLU A 227 -26.27 10.51 1.06
CA GLU A 227 -25.91 11.01 -0.27
C GLU A 227 -24.41 10.84 -0.53
N LEU A 228 -23.55 11.31 0.39
CA LEU A 228 -22.10 11.22 0.25
C LEU A 228 -21.60 9.77 0.25
N PHE A 229 -22.09 8.94 1.17
CA PHE A 229 -21.73 7.50 1.22
C PHE A 229 -22.18 6.75 -0.04
N THR A 230 -23.34 7.10 -0.59
CA THR A 230 -23.82 6.53 -1.84
C THR A 230 -22.96 6.97 -3.02
N TYR A 231 -22.64 8.26 -3.09
CA TYR A 231 -21.81 8.84 -4.14
C TYR A 231 -20.41 8.20 -4.21
N TYR A 232 -19.78 7.98 -3.06
CA TYR A 232 -18.45 7.35 -2.96
C TYR A 232 -18.46 5.82 -2.87
N GLU A 233 -19.64 5.18 -3.00
CA GLU A 233 -19.78 3.72 -2.93
C GLU A 233 -19.28 3.11 -1.59
N LEU A 234 -19.57 3.78 -0.47
CA LEU A 234 -19.16 3.40 0.89
C LEU A 234 -20.33 2.97 1.79
N THR A 235 -21.53 2.78 1.24
CA THR A 235 -22.74 2.41 2.01
C THR A 235 -22.60 1.10 2.81
N LYS A 236 -21.69 0.22 2.37
CA LYS A 236 -21.26 -0.96 3.11
C LYS A 236 -19.74 -1.06 3.02
N PHE A 237 -19.13 -1.62 4.06
CA PHE A 237 -17.71 -1.93 4.03
C PHE A 237 -17.45 -3.13 3.13
N GLU A 238 -16.59 -2.96 2.14
CA GLU A 238 -16.05 -4.03 1.30
C GLU A 238 -14.54 -3.84 1.21
N ASN A 239 -13.78 -4.90 1.52
CA ASN A 239 -12.32 -4.87 1.34
C ASN A 239 -11.99 -4.83 -0.15
N TYR A 240 -11.08 -3.95 -0.55
CA TYR A 240 -10.51 -3.99 -1.87
C TYR A 240 -9.59 -5.20 -2.00
N ASN A 241 -9.74 -5.99 -3.06
CA ASN A 241 -8.90 -7.15 -3.28
C ASN A 241 -7.59 -6.75 -3.99
N TYR A 242 -6.61 -6.33 -3.21
CA TYR A 242 -5.28 -5.97 -3.71
C TYR A 242 -4.54 -7.15 -4.35
N GLN A 243 -4.81 -8.40 -3.94
CA GLN A 243 -4.17 -9.58 -4.52
C GLN A 243 -4.49 -9.74 -6.02
N LYS A 244 -5.71 -9.35 -6.44
CA LYS A 244 -6.11 -9.34 -7.85
C LYS A 244 -5.30 -8.36 -8.71
N LEU A 245 -4.58 -7.42 -8.11
CA LEU A 245 -3.73 -6.48 -8.83
C LEU A 245 -2.44 -7.11 -9.32
N TYR A 246 -1.97 -8.21 -8.72
CA TYR A 246 -0.66 -8.76 -9.03
C TYR A 246 -0.53 -9.20 -10.49
N LYS A 247 0.40 -8.60 -11.22
CA LYS A 247 0.55 -8.80 -12.67
C LYS A 247 1.76 -9.61 -13.07
N ASN A 248 2.80 -9.73 -12.22
CA ASN A 248 4.06 -10.34 -12.62
C ASN A 248 3.90 -11.79 -13.07
N ASP A 249 3.06 -12.60 -12.39
CA ASP A 249 2.80 -13.98 -12.83
C ASP A 249 2.19 -14.05 -14.23
N LYS A 250 1.25 -13.14 -14.53
CA LYS A 250 0.63 -13.05 -15.86
C LYS A 250 1.66 -12.60 -16.90
N LEU A 251 2.50 -11.62 -16.57
CA LEU A 251 3.55 -11.12 -17.46
C LEU A 251 4.57 -12.23 -17.78
N TYR A 252 4.99 -12.99 -16.78
CA TYR A 252 5.89 -14.13 -16.96
C TYR A 252 5.26 -15.23 -17.82
N ARG A 253 4.01 -15.65 -17.52
CA ARG A 253 3.28 -16.64 -18.35
C ARG A 253 3.17 -16.21 -19.81
N ASN A 254 2.85 -14.94 -20.05
CA ASN A 254 2.76 -14.39 -21.41
C ASN A 254 4.12 -14.41 -22.12
N TYR A 255 5.21 -14.16 -21.39
CA TYR A 255 6.56 -14.25 -21.94
C TYR A 255 6.91 -15.69 -22.32
N ILE A 256 6.70 -16.67 -21.44
CA ILE A 256 6.93 -18.09 -21.73
C ILE A 256 6.11 -18.57 -22.93
N LYS A 257 4.83 -18.16 -23.02
CA LYS A 257 3.98 -18.48 -24.17
C LYS A 257 4.57 -17.97 -25.49
N ARG A 258 5.17 -16.77 -25.51
CA ARG A 258 5.79 -16.21 -26.71
C ARG A 258 7.05 -16.97 -27.11
N ILE A 259 7.91 -17.36 -26.16
CA ILE A 259 9.10 -18.16 -26.54
C ILE A 259 8.69 -19.52 -27.07
N ARG A 260 7.67 -20.17 -26.50
CA ARG A 260 7.14 -21.44 -27.06
C ARG A 260 6.68 -21.26 -28.51
N GLN A 261 5.89 -20.22 -28.78
CA GLN A 261 5.45 -19.92 -30.15
C GLN A 261 6.61 -19.65 -31.11
N GLN A 262 7.69 -19.01 -30.65
CA GLN A 262 8.87 -18.76 -31.46
C GLN A 262 9.65 -20.06 -31.74
N LEU A 263 9.84 -20.89 -30.72
CA LEU A 263 10.48 -22.21 -30.87
C LEU A 263 9.70 -23.10 -31.82
N ASP A 264 8.36 -23.16 -31.67
CA ASP A 264 7.49 -23.96 -32.54
C ASP A 264 7.63 -23.51 -34.01
N MET A 265 7.72 -22.19 -34.26
CA MET A 265 7.91 -21.61 -35.60
C MET A 265 9.30 -21.90 -36.19
N GLU A 266 10.34 -21.96 -35.35
CA GLU A 266 11.70 -22.33 -35.77
C GLU A 266 11.77 -23.83 -36.12
N THR A 267 11.16 -24.70 -35.31
CA THR A 267 11.08 -26.14 -35.63
C THR A 267 10.28 -26.46 -36.89
N THR A 268 9.29 -25.64 -37.28
CA THR A 268 8.60 -25.81 -38.58
C THR A 268 9.39 -25.29 -39.78
N ARG A 269 10.52 -24.60 -39.60
CA ARG A 269 11.35 -24.08 -40.70
C ARG A 269 12.57 -24.95 -41.02
N ASP A 270 12.93 -25.91 -40.17
CA ASP A 270 14.17 -26.69 -40.31
C ASP A 270 14.00 -28.11 -40.90
N PHE A 271 12.96 -28.38 -41.69
CA PHE A 271 12.83 -29.63 -42.43
C PHE A 271 12.17 -29.45 -43.82
N ASP A 272 12.74 -28.60 -44.68
CA ASP A 272 12.69 -28.81 -46.13
C ASP A 272 14.00 -29.51 -46.54
N ILE A 273 14.07 -30.82 -46.31
CA ILE A 273 15.19 -31.68 -46.77
C ILE A 273 15.13 -31.94 -48.29
N ASP A 274 14.04 -31.56 -48.95
CA ASP A 274 13.82 -31.85 -50.37
C ASP A 274 14.61 -30.93 -51.33
N GLU A 275 15.29 -29.90 -50.83
CA GLU A 275 16.10 -29.00 -51.69
C GLU A 275 17.59 -29.37 -51.78
N PHE A 276 18.05 -30.41 -51.06
CA PHE A 276 19.49 -30.78 -51.02
C PHE A 276 19.86 -32.09 -51.75
N ILE A 277 18.90 -32.82 -52.34
CA ILE A 277 19.18 -34.10 -53.03
C ILE A 277 19.04 -34.00 -54.56
N ALA A 278 18.61 -32.86 -55.11
CA ALA A 278 18.38 -32.75 -56.56
C ALA A 278 19.64 -32.43 -57.42
N ASP A 279 20.75 -31.98 -56.83
CA ASP A 279 21.92 -31.53 -57.61
C ASP A 279 23.05 -32.56 -57.77
N ASP A 280 22.96 -33.74 -57.14
CA ASP A 280 24.03 -34.75 -57.16
C ASP A 280 23.74 -35.99 -58.03
N LEU A 281 22.71 -35.93 -58.91
CA LEU A 281 22.31 -37.05 -59.79
C LEU A 281 22.38 -36.76 -61.30
N LEU A 282 23.10 -35.72 -61.74
CA LEU A 282 23.28 -35.40 -63.17
C LEU A 282 24.68 -35.69 -63.75
N PHE A 283 25.43 -36.61 -63.15
CA PHE A 283 26.63 -37.19 -63.77
C PHE A 283 26.55 -38.71 -63.89
N THR A 284 25.83 -39.17 -64.92
CA THR A 284 26.12 -40.40 -65.69
C THR A 284 25.59 -40.25 -67.09
#